data_AF-A0A954RWM8-F1
#
_entry.id   AF-A0A954RWM8-F1
#
_cell.length_a   1.000
_cell.length_b   1.000
_cell.length_c   1.000
_cell.angle_alpha   90.00
_cell.angle_beta   90.00
_cell.angle_gamma   90.00
#
_symmetry.space_group_name_H-M   'P 1'
#
loop_
_entity.id
_entity.type
_entity.pdbx_description
1 polymer ?
#
loop_
_entity_poly.entity_id
_entity_poly.type
_entity_poly.pdbx_seq_one_letter_code
_entity_poly.pdbx_strand_id
1 'polypeptide(L)'
;MEDERKQGFCFKGHVMSTIRFALLAAVATLTFATATTASAQYPHFSGGFPGYHVDHHDHVIRDSHGHVIRRYHHDVLHRDSHHISPGASALQHGLYHMHNGRYYYTPPSTIGRRVVVSRPAIVTFGGFSHVDDLAARLEDQCNEFLLDLYYNYSHNPGFRETYGEAYQLYEVARYIHAAEHHQDREAMRAKLGGMDALFHHLQDDVRGWSRHHHRQVGALGILSKMELIESTLHHLMNDVGVHATPEIEGELAPVPADLTVAPRRLHCPDNQEPATNLSRFGVSLLAWNNWMT
;
A
#
# COMPACT_ATOMS: atom_id res chain seq x y z
N MET A 1 -69.45 47.18 1.57
CA MET A 1 -70.74 46.53 1.28
C MET A 1 -70.60 45.94 -0.11
N GLU A 2 -70.85 44.63 -0.23
CA GLU A 2 -71.01 43.85 -1.47
C GLU A 2 -69.72 43.69 -2.30
N ASP A 3 -69.03 42.55 -2.32
CA ASP A 3 -69.43 41.14 -2.52
C ASP A 3 -69.97 40.83 -3.93
N GLU A 4 -69.51 39.67 -4.40
CA GLU A 4 -69.98 38.87 -5.52
C GLU A 4 -69.26 38.88 -6.88
N ARG A 5 -68.47 37.80 -7.04
CA ARG A 5 -68.61 36.73 -8.04
C ARG A 5 -68.48 37.08 -9.55
N LYS A 6 -67.50 36.45 -10.21
CA LYS A 6 -67.68 35.23 -11.06
C LYS A 6 -66.44 34.91 -11.90
N GLN A 7 -66.09 33.61 -11.88
CA GLN A 7 -65.80 32.70 -13.01
C GLN A 7 -65.03 33.29 -14.20
N GLY A 8 -63.89 32.77 -14.67
CA GLY A 8 -63.32 31.44 -14.61
C GLY A 8 -62.72 31.18 -15.99
N PHE A 9 -61.49 30.66 -16.11
CA PHE A 9 -61.03 30.04 -17.35
C PHE A 9 -59.88 29.08 -17.04
N CYS A 10 -60.12 27.81 -17.40
CA CYS A 10 -59.15 26.73 -17.37
C CYS A 10 -58.28 26.85 -18.63
N PHE A 11 -56.96 26.91 -18.48
CA PHE A 11 -56.02 26.65 -19.56
C PHE A 11 -54.99 25.63 -19.09
N LYS A 12 -55.24 24.36 -19.46
CA LYS A 12 -54.21 23.33 -19.57
C LYS A 12 -53.45 23.61 -20.86
N GLY A 13 -52.19 24.02 -20.75
CA GLY A 13 -51.29 24.18 -21.88
C GLY A 13 -49.87 23.89 -21.43
N HIS A 14 -49.34 22.75 -21.88
CA HIS A 14 -47.96 22.32 -21.70
C HIS A 14 -46.98 23.45 -22.03
N VAL A 15 -46.19 23.87 -21.04
CA VAL A 15 -44.93 24.56 -21.31
C VAL A 15 -43.82 23.54 -21.11
N MET A 16 -43.40 22.96 -22.23
CA MET A 16 -42.12 22.27 -22.35
C MET A 16 -41.04 23.24 -21.89
N SER A 17 -40.43 22.93 -20.75
CA SER A 17 -39.22 23.59 -20.27
C SER A 17 -38.11 23.31 -21.28
N THR A 18 -37.82 24.32 -22.10
CA THR A 18 -36.73 24.33 -23.07
C THR A 18 -35.41 24.26 -22.31
N ILE A 19 -34.89 23.04 -22.23
CA ILE A 19 -33.52 22.68 -21.92
C ILE A 19 -32.59 23.53 -22.80
N ARG A 20 -31.85 24.45 -22.17
CA ARG A 20 -30.75 25.16 -22.80
C ARG A 20 -29.61 24.16 -23.00
N PHE A 21 -29.51 23.64 -24.22
CA PHE A 21 -28.32 22.97 -24.73
C PHE A 21 -27.16 23.98 -24.77
N ALA A 22 -26.25 23.88 -23.81
CA ALA A 22 -24.95 24.51 -23.90
C ALA A 22 -24.04 23.63 -24.75
N LEU A 23 -23.77 24.12 -25.95
CA LEU A 23 -22.82 23.59 -26.92
C LEU A 23 -21.46 24.23 -26.62
N LEU A 24 -20.47 23.44 -26.22
CA LEU A 24 -19.06 23.65 -26.55
C LEU A 24 -18.32 22.34 -26.28
N ALA A 25 -18.27 21.52 -27.33
CA ALA A 25 -17.44 20.35 -27.43
C ALA A 25 -15.97 20.80 -27.48
N ALA A 26 -15.23 20.56 -26.39
CA ALA A 26 -13.77 20.54 -26.44
C ALA A 26 -13.35 19.19 -27.03
N VAL A 27 -12.93 19.22 -28.29
CA VAL A 27 -12.31 18.09 -28.98
C VAL A 27 -10.95 17.82 -28.32
N ALA A 28 -10.92 16.90 -27.36
CA ALA A 28 -9.70 16.32 -26.85
C ALA A 28 -9.25 15.23 -27.84
N THR A 29 -8.41 15.60 -28.81
CA THR A 29 -7.62 14.62 -29.57
C THR A 29 -6.63 13.96 -28.63
N LEU A 30 -7.02 12.83 -28.07
CA LEU A 30 -6.14 11.92 -27.35
C LEU A 30 -5.25 11.22 -28.39
N THR A 31 -4.07 11.78 -28.65
CA THR A 31 -3.02 11.05 -29.37
C THR A 31 -2.54 9.91 -28.49
N PHE A 32 -2.97 8.68 -28.82
CA PHE A 32 -2.33 7.47 -28.32
C PHE A 32 -0.89 7.44 -28.84
N ALA A 33 0.05 7.89 -28.02
CA ALA A 33 1.44 7.56 -28.22
C ALA A 33 1.57 6.04 -28.04
N THR A 34 1.97 5.36 -29.11
CA THR A 34 2.39 3.96 -29.04
C THR A 34 3.56 3.87 -28.07
N ALA A 35 3.31 3.32 -26.88
CA ALA A 35 4.36 2.98 -25.94
C ALA A 35 5.21 1.88 -26.58
N THR A 36 6.35 2.25 -27.17
CA THR A 36 7.43 1.31 -27.44
C THR A 36 7.94 0.82 -26.09
N THR A 37 7.51 -0.37 -25.68
CA THR A 37 8.09 -1.06 -24.53
C THR A 37 9.50 -1.47 -24.89
N ALA A 38 10.48 -0.65 -24.52
CA ALA A 38 11.86 -1.09 -24.46
C ALA A 38 11.97 -2.09 -23.29
N SER A 39 12.12 -3.37 -23.59
CA SER A 39 12.53 -4.36 -22.60
C SER A 39 14.01 -4.11 -22.29
N ALA A 40 14.28 -3.26 -21.29
CA ALA A 40 15.61 -3.17 -20.72
C ALA A 40 15.92 -4.50 -20.01
N GLN A 41 16.89 -5.25 -20.55
CA GLN A 41 17.51 -6.35 -19.82
C GLN A 41 18.41 -5.73 -18.76
N TYR A 42 17.95 -5.73 -17.50
CA TYR A 42 18.74 -5.24 -16.37
C TYR A 42 19.88 -6.22 -16.06
N PRO A 43 21.13 -5.75 -15.95
CA PRO A 43 22.22 -6.58 -15.44
C PRO A 43 21.97 -6.88 -13.96
N HIS A 44 22.02 -8.16 -13.60
CA HIS A 44 21.99 -8.64 -12.21
C HIS A 44 23.17 -8.02 -11.45
N PHE A 45 22.90 -7.05 -10.57
CA PHE A 45 23.90 -6.47 -9.69
C PHE A 45 24.09 -7.37 -8.46
N SER A 46 25.13 -8.20 -8.48
CA SER A 46 25.62 -8.98 -7.33
C SER A 46 26.62 -8.16 -6.49
N GLY A 47 26.23 -6.94 -6.10
CA GLY A 47 27.08 -6.03 -5.34
C GLY A 47 26.53 -5.82 -3.93
N GLY A 48 27.00 -6.62 -2.98
CA GLY A 48 26.62 -6.49 -1.57
C GLY A 48 26.90 -5.09 -1.03
N PHE A 49 25.87 -4.43 -0.53
CA PHE A 49 26.00 -3.18 0.22
C PHE A 49 26.74 -3.46 1.53
N PRO A 50 27.83 -2.75 1.85
CA PRO A 50 28.63 -3.03 3.04
C PRO A 50 27.81 -2.71 4.29
N GLY A 51 27.41 -3.74 5.04
CA GLY A 51 26.69 -3.64 6.31
C GLY A 51 25.32 -4.32 6.36
N TYR A 52 24.83 -4.89 5.26
CA TYR A 52 23.50 -5.53 5.21
C TYR A 52 23.59 -6.94 4.60
N HIS A 53 22.93 -7.90 5.24
CA HIS A 53 22.73 -9.24 4.69
C HIS A 53 21.29 -9.31 4.19
N VAL A 54 21.09 -9.25 2.88
CA VAL A 54 19.85 -9.74 2.28
C VAL A 54 19.99 -11.25 2.27
N ASP A 55 19.19 -11.92 3.11
CA ASP A 55 19.15 -13.36 3.14
C ASP A 55 18.30 -13.85 1.96
N HIS A 56 19.01 -14.27 0.91
CA HIS A 56 18.41 -14.88 -0.26
C HIS A 56 18.05 -16.33 0.06
N HIS A 57 16.77 -16.61 0.29
CA HIS A 57 16.31 -17.98 0.51
C HIS A 57 15.62 -18.52 -0.73
N ASP A 58 16.34 -19.37 -1.45
CA ASP A 58 15.79 -20.25 -2.47
C ASP A 58 15.16 -21.47 -1.80
N HIS A 59 13.86 -21.61 -1.97
CA HIS A 59 13.13 -22.79 -1.55
C HIS A 59 12.75 -23.63 -2.75
N VAL A 60 13.02 -24.93 -2.63
CA VAL A 60 12.79 -25.91 -3.69
C VAL A 60 11.82 -26.96 -3.17
N ILE A 61 10.59 -26.95 -3.67
CA ILE A 61 9.60 -27.99 -3.40
C ILE A 61 9.86 -29.14 -4.38
N ARG A 62 10.03 -30.35 -3.82
CA ARG A 62 10.26 -31.58 -4.59
C ARG A 62 9.10 -32.55 -4.41
N ASP A 63 8.84 -33.38 -5.42
CA ASP A 63 7.91 -34.49 -5.30
C ASP A 63 8.52 -35.70 -4.55
N SER A 64 7.74 -36.77 -4.40
CA SER A 64 8.18 -38.02 -3.75
C SER A 64 9.33 -38.73 -4.48
N HIS A 65 9.63 -38.35 -5.73
CA HIS A 65 10.71 -38.91 -6.54
C HIS A 65 11.93 -37.96 -6.60
N GLY A 66 11.88 -36.83 -5.89
CA GLY A 66 12.97 -35.85 -5.82
C GLY A 66 13.00 -34.85 -6.97
N HIS A 67 12.02 -34.87 -7.88
CA HIS A 67 11.89 -33.89 -8.96
C HIS A 67 11.45 -32.54 -8.41
N VAL A 68 12.08 -31.46 -8.88
CA VAL A 68 11.70 -30.10 -8.48
C VAL A 68 10.38 -29.74 -9.15
N ILE A 69 9.32 -29.63 -8.35
CA ILE A 69 7.97 -29.27 -8.83
C ILE A 69 7.70 -27.76 -8.73
N ARG A 70 8.39 -27.06 -7.81
CA ARG A 70 8.28 -25.61 -7.67
C ARG A 70 9.55 -25.06 -7.02
N ARG A 71 10.02 -23.91 -7.50
CA ARG A 71 11.03 -23.09 -6.82
C ARG A 71 10.34 -21.79 -6.41
N TYR A 72 10.46 -21.42 -5.15
CA TYR A 72 10.07 -20.09 -4.69
C TYR A 72 11.30 -19.41 -4.11
N HIS A 73 11.51 -18.18 -4.52
CA HIS A 73 12.56 -17.31 -4.00
C HIS A 73 11.86 -16.25 -3.16
N HIS A 74 12.32 -16.07 -1.93
CA HIS A 74 11.93 -14.91 -1.15
C HIS A 74 13.19 -14.36 -0.48
N ASP A 75 13.29 -13.04 -0.52
CA ASP A 75 14.32 -12.28 0.17
C ASP A 75 13.78 -11.95 1.55
N VAL A 76 14.52 -12.30 2.61
CA VAL A 76 14.15 -11.97 3.97
C VAL A 76 14.94 -10.74 4.41
N LEU A 77 14.20 -9.69 4.78
CA LEU A 77 14.74 -8.51 5.46
C LEU A 77 14.63 -8.73 6.97
N HIS A 78 15.72 -8.57 7.72
CA HIS A 78 15.69 -8.71 9.18
C HIS A 78 14.86 -7.60 9.85
N ARG A 79 14.06 -8.00 10.85
CA ARG A 79 13.00 -7.22 11.54
C ARG A 79 13.45 -5.90 12.17
N ASP A 80 14.73 -5.73 12.45
CA ASP A 80 15.25 -4.55 13.17
C ASP A 80 15.76 -3.44 12.21
N SER A 81 15.69 -3.67 10.90
CA SER A 81 16.03 -2.66 9.89
C SER A 81 15.03 -2.69 8.73
N HIS A 82 14.05 -1.78 8.74
CA HIS A 82 13.20 -1.54 7.58
C HIS A 82 13.95 -0.62 6.62
N HIS A 83 14.29 -1.14 5.45
CA HIS A 83 15.12 -0.48 4.46
C HIS A 83 14.38 -0.38 3.13
N ILE A 84 14.39 0.80 2.53
CA ILE A 84 13.91 0.99 1.16
C ILE A 84 15.07 0.68 0.22
N SER A 85 15.08 -0.52 -0.36
CA SER A 85 16.07 -0.89 -1.38
C SER A 85 15.84 -0.09 -2.69
N PRO A 86 16.88 0.10 -3.51
CA PRO A 86 17.03 1.25 -4.40
C PRO A 86 16.00 1.26 -5.53
N GLY A 87 15.58 2.46 -5.93
CA GLY A 87 14.88 2.65 -7.20
C GLY A 87 15.68 2.02 -8.35
N ALA A 88 15.02 1.67 -9.44
CA ALA A 88 15.59 0.96 -10.58
C ALA A 88 16.86 1.61 -11.18
N SER A 89 17.13 2.87 -10.82
CA SER A 89 18.40 3.57 -11.02
C SER A 89 19.11 3.79 -9.67
N ALA A 90 19.74 2.73 -9.13
CA ALA A 90 20.48 2.76 -7.86
C ALA A 90 21.61 3.81 -7.80
N LEU A 91 21.92 4.44 -8.93
CA LEU A 91 22.97 5.45 -9.05
C LEU A 91 22.48 6.89 -8.82
N GLN A 92 21.18 7.16 -8.82
CA GLN A 92 20.67 8.54 -8.80
C GLN A 92 19.92 8.92 -7.53
N HIS A 93 19.31 7.95 -6.85
CA HIS A 93 18.48 8.23 -5.69
C HIS A 93 19.23 7.88 -4.40
N GLY A 94 18.94 8.64 -3.34
CA GLY A 94 19.41 8.28 -2.02
C GLY A 94 18.64 7.09 -1.45
N LEU A 95 19.09 6.70 -0.26
CA LEU A 95 18.61 5.54 0.46
C LEU A 95 17.82 5.98 1.68
N TYR A 96 16.64 5.40 1.87
CA TYR A 96 15.79 5.65 3.02
C TYR A 96 15.76 4.42 3.92
N HIS A 97 15.83 4.62 5.22
CA HIS A 97 15.72 3.53 6.20
C HIS A 97 15.15 4.04 7.52
N MET A 98 14.48 3.14 8.24
CA MET A 98 13.99 3.38 9.59
C MET A 98 14.85 2.60 10.58
N HIS A 99 15.25 3.26 11.67
CA HIS A 99 16.02 2.65 12.75
C HIS A 99 15.59 3.24 14.10
N ASN A 100 15.22 2.40 15.06
CA ASN A 100 14.72 2.80 16.39
C ASN A 100 13.58 3.84 16.32
N GLY A 101 12.60 3.62 15.44
CA GLY A 101 11.46 4.52 15.23
C GLY A 101 11.82 5.89 14.64
N ARG A 102 13.04 6.06 14.11
CA ARG A 102 13.48 7.28 13.43
C ARG A 102 13.74 7.01 11.96
N TYR A 103 13.36 7.96 11.13
CA TYR A 103 13.53 7.90 9.69
C TYR A 103 14.82 8.59 9.28
N TYR A 104 15.58 7.96 8.39
CA TYR A 104 16.85 8.44 7.89
C TYR A 104 16.90 8.43 6.37
N TYR A 105 17.66 9.38 5.83
CA TYR A 105 18.01 9.48 4.42
C TYR A 105 19.53 9.51 4.28
N THR A 106 20.08 8.64 3.44
CA THR A 106 21.49 8.58 3.09
C THR A 106 21.62 8.98 1.62
N PRO A 107 22.17 10.17 1.30
CA PRO A 107 22.32 10.58 -0.09
C PRO A 107 23.22 9.61 -0.87
N PRO A 108 23.11 9.56 -2.21
CA PRO A 108 23.91 8.66 -3.02
C PRO A 108 25.41 8.94 -2.80
N SER A 109 26.20 7.89 -2.57
CA SER A 109 27.64 7.99 -2.28
C SER A 109 28.50 8.24 -3.52
N THR A 110 27.91 8.19 -4.72
CA THR A 110 28.60 8.42 -5.98
C THR A 110 28.02 9.65 -6.68
N ILE A 111 28.82 10.71 -6.80
CA ILE A 111 28.50 11.86 -7.65
C ILE A 111 29.51 11.82 -8.79
N GLY A 112 29.07 11.29 -9.94
CA GLY A 112 29.93 11.02 -11.08
C GLY A 112 30.95 9.91 -10.78
N ARG A 113 32.25 10.21 -10.92
CA ARG A 113 33.36 9.25 -10.64
C ARG A 113 33.93 9.35 -9.23
N ARG A 114 33.40 10.24 -8.38
CA ARG A 114 33.94 10.48 -7.04
C ARG A 114 33.06 9.81 -6.00
N VAL A 115 33.64 8.89 -5.23
CA VAL A 115 33.02 8.32 -4.04
C VAL A 115 33.12 9.36 -2.92
N VAL A 116 31.98 9.84 -2.45
CA VAL A 116 31.88 10.71 -1.27
C VAL A 116 31.30 9.86 -0.14
N VAL A 117 31.89 9.95 1.05
CA VAL A 117 31.34 9.31 2.24
C VAL A 117 30.03 10.00 2.58
N SER A 118 28.92 9.34 2.24
CA SER A 118 27.59 9.80 2.57
C SER A 118 27.32 9.55 4.07
N ARG A 119 26.79 10.56 4.75
CA ARG A 119 26.37 10.44 6.16
C ARG A 119 24.84 10.40 6.20
N PRO A 120 24.23 9.41 6.87
CA PRO A 120 22.79 9.41 7.11
C PRO A 120 22.34 10.70 7.80
N ALA A 121 21.29 11.32 7.28
CA ALA A 121 20.61 12.46 7.86
C ALA A 121 19.22 12.04 8.38
N ILE A 122 18.78 12.60 9.50
CA ILE A 122 17.44 12.33 10.04
C ILE A 122 16.41 13.05 9.16
N VAL A 123 15.37 12.33 8.75
CA VAL A 123 14.20 12.91 8.06
C VAL A 123 13.25 13.43 9.13
N THR A 124 13.06 14.75 9.17
CA THR A 124 12.19 15.40 10.16
C THR A 124 10.72 15.14 9.81
N PHE A 125 9.92 14.81 10.82
CA PHE A 125 8.48 14.65 10.64
C PHE A 125 7.84 15.95 10.13
N GLY A 126 7.15 15.90 8.99
CA GLY A 126 6.58 17.07 8.33
C GLY A 126 7.62 18.00 7.70
N GLY A 127 8.80 17.50 7.35
CA GLY A 127 9.90 18.27 6.76
C GLY A 127 9.72 18.66 5.29
N PHE A 128 8.93 17.91 4.52
CA PHE A 128 8.75 18.08 3.06
C PHE A 128 10.08 18.15 2.30
N SER A 129 11.07 17.37 2.74
CA SER A 129 12.43 17.47 2.24
C SER A 129 12.74 16.47 1.12
N HIS A 130 11.92 15.43 1.01
CA HIS A 130 12.11 14.26 0.17
C HIS A 130 10.81 13.82 -0.53
N VAL A 131 9.73 14.60 -0.44
CA VAL A 131 8.39 14.24 -0.96
C VAL A 131 8.40 13.93 -2.45
N ASP A 132 9.08 14.75 -3.27
CA ASP A 132 9.17 14.54 -4.73
C ASP A 132 9.73 13.15 -5.07
N ASP A 133 10.88 12.79 -4.47
CA ASP A 133 11.54 11.49 -4.69
C ASP A 133 10.72 10.32 -4.13
N LEU A 134 10.15 10.46 -2.91
CA LEU A 134 9.35 9.41 -2.28
C LEU A 134 8.02 9.16 -2.99
N ALA A 135 7.35 10.23 -3.46
CA ALA A 135 6.08 10.13 -4.17
C ALA A 135 6.26 9.51 -5.56
N ALA A 136 7.28 9.95 -6.31
CA ALA A 136 7.62 9.35 -7.60
C ALA A 136 7.95 7.86 -7.46
N ARG A 137 8.74 7.49 -6.44
CA ARG A 137 9.08 6.09 -6.17
C ARG A 137 7.85 5.26 -5.80
N LEU A 138 6.97 5.79 -4.95
CA LEU A 138 5.74 5.10 -4.56
C LEU A 138 4.85 4.85 -5.77
N GLU A 139 4.73 5.83 -6.67
CA GLU A 139 3.98 5.70 -7.92
C GLU A 139 4.53 4.57 -8.80
N ASP A 140 5.85 4.55 -9.03
CA ASP A 140 6.51 3.52 -9.82
C ASP A 140 6.33 2.12 -9.23
N GLN A 141 6.52 1.98 -7.92
CA GLN A 141 6.35 0.70 -7.21
C GLN A 141 4.91 0.19 -7.28
N CYS A 142 3.92 1.08 -7.09
CA CYS A 142 2.51 0.72 -7.19
C CYS A 142 2.13 0.29 -8.61
N ASN A 143 2.66 0.98 -9.64
CA ASN A 143 2.46 0.60 -11.03
C ASN A 143 3.07 -0.79 -11.33
N GLU A 144 4.29 -1.06 -10.86
CA GLU A 144 4.93 -2.36 -11.00
C GLU A 144 4.15 -3.48 -10.29
N PHE A 145 3.63 -3.19 -9.09
CA PHE A 145 2.78 -4.11 -8.33
C PHE A 145 1.47 -4.42 -9.07
N LEU A 146 0.78 -3.41 -9.60
CA LEU A 146 -0.44 -3.59 -10.40
C LEU A 146 -0.20 -4.43 -11.65
N LEU A 147 0.90 -4.18 -12.36
CA LEU A 147 1.25 -4.98 -13.54
C LEU A 147 1.50 -6.44 -13.14
N ASP A 148 2.19 -6.69 -12.03
CA ASP A 148 2.46 -8.05 -11.55
C ASP A 148 1.18 -8.77 -11.14
N LEU A 149 0.30 -8.09 -10.37
CA LEU A 149 -1.04 -8.57 -10.02
C LEU A 149 -1.80 -9.03 -11.27
N TYR A 150 -1.91 -8.14 -12.26
CA TYR A 150 -2.66 -8.40 -13.49
C TYR A 150 -2.14 -9.61 -14.26
N TYR A 151 -0.83 -9.66 -14.52
CA TYR A 151 -0.26 -10.72 -15.35
C TYR A 151 -0.14 -12.06 -14.62
N ASN A 152 0.20 -12.06 -13.32
CA ASN A 152 0.66 -13.28 -12.65
C ASN A 152 -0.26 -13.79 -11.53
N TYR A 153 -1.28 -13.02 -11.13
CA TYR A 153 -2.11 -13.34 -9.98
C TYR A 153 -3.62 -13.23 -10.24
N SER A 154 -4.04 -12.93 -11.47
CA SER A 154 -5.46 -12.76 -11.84
C SER A 154 -6.35 -13.99 -11.65
N HIS A 155 -5.75 -15.17 -11.42
CA HIS A 155 -6.46 -16.42 -11.11
C HIS A 155 -6.78 -16.62 -9.62
N ASN A 156 -6.24 -15.80 -8.72
CA ASN A 156 -6.47 -15.96 -7.28
C ASN A 156 -7.89 -15.47 -6.89
N PRO A 157 -8.55 -16.12 -5.92
CA PRO A 157 -9.85 -15.65 -5.43
C PRO A 157 -9.71 -14.26 -4.79
N GLY A 158 -10.71 -13.39 -4.98
CA GLY A 158 -10.67 -12.00 -4.49
C GLY A 158 -9.85 -11.05 -5.37
N PHE A 159 -9.25 -11.53 -6.48
CA PHE A 159 -8.39 -10.71 -7.33
C PHE A 159 -9.03 -9.39 -7.76
N ARG A 160 -10.32 -9.39 -8.12
CA ARG A 160 -10.97 -8.20 -8.66
C ARG A 160 -11.06 -7.09 -7.60
N GLU A 161 -11.43 -7.46 -6.38
CA GLU A 161 -11.57 -6.58 -5.24
C GLU A 161 -10.19 -6.02 -4.85
N THR A 162 -9.23 -6.91 -4.56
CA THR A 162 -7.86 -6.53 -4.18
C THR A 162 -7.15 -5.71 -5.27
N TYR A 163 -7.37 -6.02 -6.56
CA TYR A 163 -6.81 -5.21 -7.66
C TYR A 163 -7.42 -3.81 -7.70
N GLY A 164 -8.73 -3.68 -7.45
CA GLY A 164 -9.41 -2.38 -7.37
C GLY A 164 -8.87 -1.52 -6.24
N GLU A 165 -8.63 -2.11 -5.07
CA GLU A 165 -8.02 -1.45 -3.91
C GLU A 165 -6.56 -1.07 -4.17
N ALA A 166 -5.77 -1.95 -4.78
CA ALA A 166 -4.40 -1.66 -5.19
C ALA A 166 -4.34 -0.51 -6.20
N TYR A 167 -5.35 -0.41 -7.07
CA TYR A 167 -5.46 0.69 -8.01
C TYR A 167 -5.74 2.02 -7.31
N GLN A 168 -6.56 2.02 -6.25
CA GLN A 168 -6.80 3.21 -5.44
C GLN A 168 -5.51 3.71 -4.76
N LEU A 169 -4.68 2.80 -4.24
CA LEU A 169 -3.35 3.14 -3.70
C LEU A 169 -2.46 3.80 -4.77
N TYR A 170 -2.41 3.24 -5.99
CA TYR A 170 -1.67 3.82 -7.12
C TYR A 170 -2.19 5.22 -7.49
N GLU A 171 -3.50 5.43 -7.53
CA GLU A 171 -4.08 6.74 -7.86
C GLU A 171 -3.72 7.79 -6.82
N VAL A 172 -3.66 7.43 -5.53
CA VAL A 172 -3.21 8.35 -4.49
C VAL A 172 -1.72 8.64 -4.61
N ALA A 173 -0.87 7.65 -4.89
CA ALA A 173 0.56 7.88 -5.13
C ALA A 173 0.79 8.89 -6.27
N ARG A 174 0.13 8.69 -7.42
CA ARG A 174 0.14 9.61 -8.56
C ARG A 174 -0.39 11.00 -8.19
N TYR A 175 -1.47 11.07 -7.42
CA TYR A 175 -2.03 12.34 -6.96
C TYR A 175 -1.03 13.11 -6.09
N ILE A 176 -0.38 12.45 -5.13
CA ILE A 176 0.59 13.08 -4.23
C ILE A 176 1.78 13.63 -5.02
N HIS A 177 2.30 12.85 -5.98
CA HIS A 177 3.39 13.30 -6.85
C HIS A 177 3.00 14.56 -7.64
N ALA A 178 1.80 14.59 -8.23
CA ALA A 178 1.29 15.79 -8.90
C ALA A 178 1.07 16.97 -7.93
N ALA A 179 0.53 16.72 -6.74
CA ALA A 179 0.29 17.73 -5.71
C ALA A 179 1.60 18.36 -5.21
N GLU A 180 2.70 17.61 -5.17
CA GLU A 180 4.01 18.15 -4.81
C GLU A 180 4.53 19.17 -5.83
N HIS A 181 4.34 18.94 -7.13
CA HIS A 181 4.65 19.96 -8.15
C HIS A 181 3.81 21.24 -7.99
N HIS A 182 2.65 21.16 -7.34
CA HIS A 182 1.81 22.30 -6.99
C HIS A 182 2.05 22.85 -5.58
N GLN A 183 2.94 22.23 -4.81
CA GLN A 183 3.24 22.55 -3.41
C GLN A 183 1.99 22.49 -2.50
N ASP A 184 1.01 21.64 -2.82
CA ASP A 184 -0.25 21.52 -2.06
C ASP A 184 -0.11 20.54 -0.89
N ARG A 185 0.49 21.04 0.19
CA ARG A 185 0.80 20.28 1.41
C ARG A 185 -0.42 19.74 2.14
N GLU A 186 -1.51 20.50 2.15
CA GLU A 186 -2.75 20.08 2.82
C GLU A 186 -3.43 18.95 2.03
N ALA A 187 -3.46 19.04 0.71
CA ALA A 187 -4.00 17.97 -0.12
C ALA A 187 -3.21 16.66 0.03
N MET A 188 -1.86 16.74 0.11
CA MET A 188 -1.03 15.56 0.35
C MET A 188 -1.35 14.90 1.70
N ARG A 189 -1.44 15.67 2.78
CA ARG A 189 -1.82 15.14 4.11
C ARG A 189 -3.19 14.48 4.11
N ALA A 190 -4.18 15.16 3.52
CA ALA A 190 -5.55 14.67 3.46
C ALA A 190 -5.65 13.34 2.70
N LYS A 191 -4.87 13.17 1.62
CA LYS A 191 -4.87 11.94 0.82
C LYS A 191 -4.08 10.79 1.42
N LEU A 192 -3.01 11.08 2.15
CA LEU A 192 -2.25 10.05 2.89
C LEU A 192 -2.98 9.53 4.13
N GLY A 193 -3.94 10.30 4.66
CA GLY A 193 -4.79 9.87 5.77
C GLY A 193 -5.60 8.61 5.43
N GLY A 194 -5.37 7.53 6.17
CA GLY A 194 -6.05 6.25 5.98
C GLY A 194 -5.42 5.33 4.92
N MET A 195 -4.37 5.77 4.22
CA MET A 195 -3.70 4.95 3.21
C MET A 195 -3.03 3.71 3.81
N ASP A 196 -2.45 3.87 4.99
CA ASP A 196 -1.81 2.81 5.75
C ASP A 196 -2.76 1.65 6.08
N ALA A 197 -4.00 1.96 6.48
CA ALA A 197 -5.03 0.95 6.71
C ALA A 197 -5.45 0.21 5.42
N LEU A 198 -5.61 0.94 4.31
CA LEU A 198 -5.86 0.32 2.99
C LEU A 198 -4.70 -0.59 2.58
N PHE A 199 -3.48 -0.15 2.85
CA PHE A 199 -2.27 -0.90 2.49
C PHE A 199 -2.14 -2.20 3.29
N HIS A 200 -2.39 -2.17 4.60
CA HIS A 200 -2.40 -3.39 5.42
C HIS A 200 -3.50 -4.36 5.00
N HIS A 201 -4.69 -3.86 4.62
CA HIS A 201 -5.74 -4.70 4.05
C HIS A 201 -5.26 -5.44 2.78
N LEU A 202 -4.61 -4.71 1.86
CA LEU A 202 -4.01 -5.29 0.67
C LEU A 202 -2.95 -6.36 0.99
N GLN A 203 -2.10 -6.13 1.99
CA GLN A 203 -1.09 -7.11 2.41
C GLN A 203 -1.73 -8.40 2.91
N ASP A 204 -2.79 -8.29 3.71
CA ASP A 204 -3.52 -9.45 4.22
C ASP A 204 -4.24 -10.20 3.09
N ASP A 205 -4.84 -9.48 2.13
CA ASP A 205 -5.53 -10.07 0.98
C ASP A 205 -4.62 -10.92 0.11
N VAL A 206 -3.42 -10.41 -0.20
CA VAL A 206 -2.45 -11.14 -1.05
C VAL A 206 -1.69 -12.21 -0.27
N ARG A 207 -1.87 -12.29 1.06
CA ARG A 207 -1.20 -13.29 1.90
C ARG A 207 -1.72 -14.69 1.55
N GLY A 208 -0.86 -15.48 0.93
CA GLY A 208 -1.18 -16.86 0.53
C GLY A 208 -1.62 -17.00 -0.93
N TRP A 209 -1.62 -15.92 -1.70
CA TRP A 209 -1.82 -16.01 -3.14
C TRP A 209 -0.72 -16.83 -3.81
N SER A 210 -1.12 -17.55 -4.85
CA SER A 210 -0.20 -18.34 -5.67
C SER A 210 0.14 -17.59 -6.94
N ARG A 211 1.41 -17.62 -7.34
CA ARG A 211 1.88 -17.03 -8.59
C ARG A 211 1.73 -18.02 -9.74
N HIS A 212 1.03 -17.63 -10.80
CA HIS A 212 1.15 -18.25 -12.12
C HIS A 212 2.02 -17.33 -12.95
N HIS A 213 3.19 -17.80 -13.38
CA HIS A 213 4.13 -16.93 -14.08
C HIS A 213 3.76 -16.80 -15.56
N HIS A 214 3.24 -15.65 -15.95
CA HIS A 214 2.95 -15.28 -17.35
C HIS A 214 3.94 -14.26 -17.89
N ARG A 215 4.36 -13.30 -17.05
CA ARG A 215 5.29 -12.23 -17.43
C ARG A 215 6.16 -11.83 -16.24
N GLN A 216 7.47 -11.72 -16.43
CA GLN A 216 8.31 -11.09 -15.40
C GLN A 216 8.04 -9.58 -15.36
N VAL A 217 7.68 -9.09 -14.18
CA VAL A 217 7.43 -7.67 -13.89
C VAL A 217 8.33 -7.31 -12.72
N GLY A 218 9.34 -6.47 -12.95
CA GLY A 218 10.38 -6.16 -11.96
C GLY A 218 11.27 -7.35 -11.60
N ALA A 219 12.03 -7.24 -10.51
CA ALA A 219 12.90 -8.31 -10.02
C ALA A 219 12.28 -9.11 -8.85
N LEU A 220 11.32 -8.51 -8.15
CA LEU A 220 10.83 -8.99 -6.86
C LEU A 220 9.56 -9.82 -6.96
N GLY A 221 9.31 -10.64 -5.94
CA GLY A 221 8.01 -11.27 -5.71
C GLY A 221 6.99 -10.29 -5.13
N ILE A 222 5.71 -10.66 -5.13
CA ILE A 222 4.62 -9.77 -4.70
C ILE A 222 4.76 -9.31 -3.24
N LEU A 223 5.18 -10.20 -2.34
CA LEU A 223 5.35 -9.87 -0.91
C LEU A 223 6.51 -8.89 -0.70
N SER A 224 7.65 -9.12 -1.33
CA SER A 224 8.79 -8.20 -1.27
C SER A 224 8.47 -6.83 -1.90
N LYS A 225 7.62 -6.79 -2.95
CA LYS A 225 7.11 -5.51 -3.48
C LYS A 225 6.23 -4.78 -2.47
N MET A 226 5.36 -5.50 -1.77
CA MET A 226 4.56 -4.90 -0.71
C MET A 226 5.45 -4.32 0.40
N GLU A 227 6.46 -5.04 0.88
CA GLU A 227 7.40 -4.52 1.88
C GLU A 227 8.09 -3.21 1.42
N LEU A 228 8.47 -3.12 0.14
CA LEU A 228 9.05 -1.89 -0.42
C LEU A 228 8.04 -0.74 -0.50
N ILE A 229 6.81 -1.03 -0.90
CA ILE A 229 5.72 -0.03 -0.96
C ILE A 229 5.41 0.47 0.44
N GLU A 230 5.28 -0.42 1.43
CA GLU A 230 5.03 -0.09 2.84
C GLU A 230 6.08 0.87 3.37
N SER A 231 7.35 0.50 3.20
CA SER A 231 8.46 1.28 3.70
C SER A 231 8.47 2.67 3.03
N THR A 232 8.27 2.73 1.71
CA THR A 232 8.19 4.00 0.96
C THR A 232 7.02 4.85 1.40
N LEU A 233 5.85 4.25 1.61
CA LEU A 233 4.65 4.91 2.12
C LEU A 233 4.90 5.49 3.51
N HIS A 234 5.49 4.74 4.44
CA HIS A 234 5.77 5.22 5.79
C HIS A 234 6.80 6.35 5.81
N HIS A 235 7.85 6.28 5.00
CA HIS A 235 8.81 7.38 4.84
C HIS A 235 8.14 8.64 4.27
N LEU A 236 7.27 8.48 3.28
CA LEU A 236 6.48 9.58 2.70
C LEU A 236 5.54 10.19 3.75
N MET A 237 4.82 9.37 4.50
CA MET A 237 3.94 9.80 5.58
C MET A 237 4.72 10.58 6.66
N ASN A 238 5.88 10.09 7.08
CA ASN A 238 6.75 10.82 8.01
C ASN A 238 7.17 12.18 7.44
N ASP A 239 7.68 12.25 6.20
CA ASP A 239 8.18 13.51 5.63
C ASP A 239 7.05 14.53 5.36
N VAL A 240 5.81 14.08 5.08
CA VAL A 240 4.62 14.93 4.94
C VAL A 240 3.99 15.32 6.30
N GLY A 241 4.31 14.57 7.36
CA GLY A 241 3.81 14.79 8.72
C GLY A 241 2.45 14.14 8.98
N VAL A 242 2.21 12.97 8.39
CA VAL A 242 1.06 12.11 8.66
C VAL A 242 1.52 10.94 9.50
N HIS A 243 0.82 10.68 10.61
CA HIS A 243 1.09 9.48 11.41
C HIS A 243 0.57 8.25 10.66
N ALA A 244 1.39 7.21 10.57
CA ALA A 244 0.89 5.87 10.27
C ALA A 244 -0.20 5.52 11.28
N THR A 245 -1.18 4.71 10.86
CA THR A 245 -2.10 4.12 11.84
C THR A 245 -1.19 3.42 12.84
N PRO A 246 -1.34 3.64 14.15
CA PRO A 246 -0.59 2.84 15.09
C PRO A 246 -0.97 1.40 14.77
N GLU A 247 -0.01 0.64 14.21
CA GLU A 247 -0.06 -0.80 14.30
C GLU A 247 -0.32 -1.03 15.78
N ILE A 248 -1.39 -1.74 16.10
CA ILE A 248 -1.72 -2.05 17.49
C ILE A 248 -0.61 -3.03 17.91
N GLU A 249 0.59 -2.52 18.14
CA GLU A 249 1.75 -3.21 18.65
C GLU A 249 1.28 -3.74 19.97
N GLY A 250 1.02 -5.06 19.95
CA GLY A 250 0.02 -5.71 20.79
C GLY A 250 -0.14 -5.02 22.12
N GLU A 251 -1.36 -4.50 22.34
CA GLU A 251 -1.83 -4.11 23.66
C GLU A 251 -1.31 -5.18 24.63
N LEU A 252 -0.24 -4.84 25.34
CA LEU A 252 0.44 -5.79 26.22
C LEU A 252 -0.66 -6.20 27.18
N ALA A 253 -1.03 -7.49 27.15
CA ALA A 253 -2.12 -7.99 27.98
C ALA A 253 -1.92 -7.40 29.38
N PRO A 254 -2.92 -6.70 29.93
CA PRO A 254 -2.75 -5.98 31.18
C PRO A 254 -2.13 -6.93 32.18
N VAL A 255 -1.00 -6.52 32.77
CA VAL A 255 -0.27 -7.33 33.76
C VAL A 255 -1.33 -7.85 34.74
N PRO A 256 -1.49 -9.17 34.92
CA PRO A 256 -2.58 -9.71 35.73
C PRO A 256 -2.61 -8.98 37.07
N ALA A 257 -3.69 -8.24 37.31
CA ALA A 257 -3.88 -7.54 38.56
C ALA A 257 -3.91 -8.60 39.66
N ASP A 258 -2.85 -8.64 40.45
CA ASP A 258 -2.68 -9.52 41.59
C ASP A 258 -2.91 -11.02 41.28
N LEU A 259 -1.81 -11.72 40.98
CA LEU A 259 -1.66 -13.07 41.53
C LEU A 259 -1.43 -12.95 43.04
N THR A 260 -2.42 -12.43 43.78
CA THR A 260 -2.53 -12.71 45.21
C THR A 260 -2.47 -14.21 45.33
N VAL A 261 -1.34 -14.66 45.89
CA VAL A 261 -1.00 -16.02 46.29
C VAL A 261 -2.24 -16.89 46.41
N ALA A 262 -2.42 -17.80 45.45
CA ALA A 262 -3.45 -18.81 45.54
C ALA A 262 -3.29 -19.53 46.90
N PRO A 263 -4.33 -19.60 47.74
CA PRO A 263 -4.24 -20.33 48.99
C PRO A 263 -3.83 -21.77 48.69
N ARG A 264 -2.84 -22.23 49.45
CA ARG A 264 -2.23 -23.55 49.40
C ARG A 264 -3.32 -24.61 49.19
N ARG A 265 -3.29 -25.31 48.04
CA ARG A 265 -4.28 -26.33 47.68
C ARG A 265 -4.38 -27.37 48.80
N LEU A 266 -5.52 -27.39 49.49
CA LEU A 266 -5.96 -28.58 50.21
C LEU A 266 -6.42 -29.60 49.16
N HIS A 267 -5.73 -30.72 49.20
CA HIS A 267 -5.96 -31.93 48.44
C HIS A 267 -7.45 -32.35 48.46
N CYS A 268 -8.04 -32.55 47.28
CA CYS A 268 -9.25 -33.33 47.12
C CYS A 268 -9.18 -34.09 45.78
N PRO A 269 -9.67 -35.35 45.74
CA PRO A 269 -9.39 -36.30 44.67
C PRO A 269 -10.34 -36.14 43.47
N ASP A 270 -9.91 -36.78 42.39
CA ASP A 270 -10.57 -36.94 41.08
C ASP A 270 -12.08 -37.17 41.16
N ASN A 271 -12.84 -36.56 40.25
CA ASN A 271 -13.76 -37.28 39.36
C ASN A 271 -14.46 -36.37 38.32
N GLN A 272 -14.41 -36.88 37.08
CA GLN A 272 -15.42 -36.84 36.02
C GLN A 272 -15.61 -35.62 35.08
N GLU A 273 -15.68 -36.03 33.82
CA GLU A 273 -15.71 -35.37 32.51
C GLU A 273 -17.16 -34.97 32.09
N PRO A 274 -17.47 -34.63 30.82
CA PRO A 274 -17.59 -33.28 30.26
C PRO A 274 -19.00 -32.92 29.75
N ALA A 275 -19.28 -31.63 29.46
CA ALA A 275 -20.29 -31.25 28.46
C ALA A 275 -20.29 -29.75 28.06
N THR A 276 -20.25 -29.55 26.73
CA THR A 276 -21.06 -28.61 25.90
C THR A 276 -20.77 -27.10 25.81
N ASN A 277 -20.41 -26.71 24.58
CA ASN A 277 -21.18 -25.85 23.64
C ASN A 277 -21.23 -24.32 23.89
N LEU A 278 -20.87 -23.53 22.86
CA LEU A 278 -21.51 -22.27 22.40
C LEU A 278 -20.60 -21.56 21.36
N SER A 279 -21.04 -21.49 20.09
CA SER A 279 -21.60 -20.32 19.39
C SER A 279 -20.57 -19.24 18.98
N ARG A 280 -20.32 -19.07 17.67
CA ARG A 280 -21.03 -18.12 16.77
C ARG A 280 -20.50 -16.68 16.93
N PHE A 281 -19.45 -16.34 16.17
CA PHE A 281 -19.08 -14.94 15.89
C PHE A 281 -19.43 -14.63 14.43
N GLY A 282 -20.41 -13.74 14.26
CA GLY A 282 -20.66 -13.06 13.00
C GLY A 282 -19.80 -11.80 12.96
N VAL A 283 -19.00 -11.66 11.91
CA VAL A 283 -18.28 -10.42 11.60
C VAL A 283 -19.17 -9.59 10.70
N SER A 284 -19.47 -8.38 11.15
CA SER A 284 -20.30 -7.39 10.45
C SER A 284 -19.41 -6.56 9.52
N LEU A 285 -19.59 -6.74 8.21
CA LEU A 285 -19.00 -5.87 7.18
C LEU A 285 -19.93 -4.66 7.00
N LEU A 286 -19.54 -3.50 7.53
CA LEU A 286 -20.22 -2.23 7.26
C LEU A 286 -19.42 -1.42 6.25
N ALA A 287 -20.13 -1.08 5.18
CA ALA A 287 -19.71 -0.33 4.00
C ALA A 287 -18.96 0.98 4.28
N TRP A 288 -17.85 1.16 3.58
CA TRP A 288 -17.27 2.46 3.23
C TRP A 288 -17.50 2.69 1.73
N ASN A 289 -18.57 3.39 1.40
CA ASN A 289 -18.83 3.91 0.06
C ASN A 289 -19.22 5.38 0.21
N ASN A 290 -18.37 6.31 -0.21
CA ASN A 290 -18.77 7.64 -0.73
C ASN A 290 -17.56 8.51 -1.09
N TRP A 291 -16.82 8.17 -2.14
CA TRP A 291 -15.95 9.14 -2.83
C TRP A 291 -15.83 8.76 -4.31
N MET A 292 -16.87 9.01 -5.12
CA MET A 292 -16.78 9.29 -6.57
C MET A 292 -18.11 9.90 -7.03
N THR A 293 -18.15 11.24 -7.13
CA THR A 293 -19.08 12.01 -7.96
C THR A 293 -18.30 13.12 -8.63
#